data_AF-A0A314UXA2-F1
#
_entry.id   AF-A0A314UXA2-F1
#
_cell.length_a   1.000
_cell.length_b   1.000
_cell.length_c   1.000
_cell.angle_alpha   90.00
_cell.angle_beta   90.00
_cell.angle_gamma   90.00
#
_symmetry.space_group_name_H-M   'P 1'
#
loop_
_entity.id
_entity.type
_entity.pdbx_description
1 polymer ?
#
loop_
_entity_poly.entity_id
_entity_poly.type
_entity_poly.pdbx_seq_one_letter_code
_entity_poly.pdbx_strand_id
1 'polypeptide(L)' 'MVERNYEPPSDWLDWEKRYYTTYDSFICQLMGLLQSQLMNTRPSFALATMALIILSLPTSTLLLFFHLLDLTKGVLTLN' A
#
# COMPACT_ATOMS: atom_id res chain seq x y z
N MET A 1 -22.46 12.71 -14.57
CA MET A 1 -22.34 11.27 -14.26
C MET A 1 -23.75 10.75 -14.07
N VAL A 2 -24.04 9.53 -14.51
CA VAL A 2 -25.38 8.95 -14.38
C VAL A 2 -25.56 8.51 -12.92
N GLU A 3 -26.30 9.30 -12.13
CA GLU A 3 -26.94 8.87 -10.89
C GLU A 3 -27.84 7.67 -11.22
N ARG A 4 -27.34 6.45 -11.06
CA ARG A 4 -28.16 5.24 -11.14
C ARG A 4 -28.21 4.61 -9.75
N ASN A 5 -29.36 4.80 -9.12
CA ASN A 5 -29.81 4.20 -7.85
C ASN A 5 -28.84 4.40 -6.67
N TYR A 6 -29.16 5.37 -5.81
CA TYR A 6 -28.56 5.52 -4.47
C TYR A 6 -28.89 4.37 -3.51
N GLU A 7 -29.50 3.29 -4.00
CA GLU A 7 -29.76 2.12 -3.18
C GLU A 7 -28.53 1.21 -3.18
N PRO A 8 -28.01 0.86 -1.99
CA PRO A 8 -26.92 -0.08 -1.90
C PRO A 8 -27.41 -1.48 -2.28
N PRO A 9 -26.55 -2.34 -2.87
CA PRO A 9 -26.92 -3.70 -3.23
C PRO A 9 -27.53 -4.48 -2.05
N SER A 10 -28.55 -5.31 -2.32
CA SER A 10 -29.27 -6.08 -1.29
C SER A 10 -28.35 -7.00 -0.49
N ASP A 11 -27.32 -7.52 -1.14
CA ASP A 11 -26.43 -8.56 -0.62
C ASP A 11 -25.29 -7.99 0.23
N TRP A 12 -25.19 -6.66 0.33
CA TRP A 12 -24.20 -5.98 1.17
C TRP A 12 -24.56 -6.05 2.64
N LEU A 13 -23.52 -6.08 3.48
CA LEU A 13 -23.67 -6.01 4.93
C LEU A 13 -24.20 -4.64 5.35
N ASP A 14 -24.89 -4.58 6.49
CA ASP A 14 -25.52 -3.34 6.98
C ASP A 14 -24.51 -2.19 7.17
N TRP A 15 -23.26 -2.52 7.52
CA TRP A 15 -22.21 -1.52 7.65
C TRP A 15 -21.76 -0.97 6.29
N GLU A 16 -21.72 -1.78 5.22
CA GLU A 16 -21.35 -1.33 3.87
C GLU A 16 -22.45 -0.42 3.31
N LYS A 17 -23.70 -0.81 3.51
CA LYS A 17 -24.89 -0.01 3.15
C LYS A 17 -24.88 1.36 3.83
N ARG A 18 -24.42 1.44 5.08
CA ARG A 18 -24.32 2.71 5.84
C ARG A 18 -23.38 3.73 5.18
N TYR A 19 -22.32 3.27 4.51
CA TYR A 19 -21.33 4.16 3.91
C TYR A 19 -21.51 4.34 2.40
N TYR A 20 -22.35 3.54 1.73
CA TYR A 20 -22.50 3.52 0.27
C TYR A 20 -22.69 4.92 -0.36
N THR A 21 -23.63 5.70 0.16
CA THR A 21 -23.97 7.03 -0.40
C THR A 21 -22.87 8.07 -0.20
N THR A 22 -22.07 7.93 0.86
CA THR A 22 -21.00 8.86 1.21
C THR A 22 -19.65 8.42 0.67
N TYR A 23 -19.50 7.12 0.35
CA TYR A 23 -18.23 6.49 -0.01
C TYR A 23 -17.54 7.21 -1.17
N ASP A 24 -18.27 7.47 -2.26
CA ASP A 24 -17.72 8.13 -3.44
C ASP A 24 -17.15 9.52 -3.10
N SER A 25 -17.93 10.35 -2.40
CA SER A 25 -17.51 11.69 -1.98
C SER A 25 -16.31 11.64 -1.02
N PHE A 26 -16.24 10.65 -0.14
CA PHE A 26 -15.15 10.48 0.81
C PHE A 26 -13.86 10.07 0.09
N ILE A 27 -13.95 9.11 -0.83
CA ILE A 27 -12.83 8.66 -1.65
C ILE A 27 -12.32 9.79 -2.55
N CYS A 28 -13.23 10.54 -3.20
CA CYS A 28 -12.84 11.68 -4.03
C CYS A 28 -12.14 12.78 -3.21
N GLN A 29 -12.63 13.09 -2.01
CA GLN A 29 -11.98 14.06 -1.12
C GLN A 29 -10.60 13.60 -0.67
N LEU A 30 -10.47 12.35 -0.22
CA LEU A 30 -9.18 11.75 0.15
C LEU A 30 -8.20 11.75 -1.01
N MET A 31 -8.66 11.36 -2.20
CA MET A 31 -7.84 11.34 -3.40
C MET A 31 -7.39 12.75 -3.79
N GLY A 32 -8.29 13.74 -3.71
CA GLY A 32 -7.97 15.14 -3.98
C GLY A 32 -6.93 15.70 -3.00
N LEU A 33 -7.06 15.38 -1.71
CA LEU A 33 -6.07 15.74 -0.69
C LEU A 33 -4.72 15.08 -0.98
N LEU A 34 -4.70 13.78 -1.25
CA LEU A 34 -3.49 13.04 -1.58
C LEU A 34 -2.81 13.62 -2.82
N GLN A 35 -3.58 13.86 -3.89
CA GLN A 35 -3.08 14.47 -5.12
C GLN A 35 -2.49 15.85 -4.85
N SER A 36 -3.16 16.70 -4.07
CA SER A 36 -2.64 18.01 -3.69
C SER A 36 -1.31 17.91 -2.93
N GLN A 37 -1.20 16.98 -1.99
CA GLN A 37 0.05 16.75 -1.27
C GLN A 37 1.16 16.29 -2.22
N LEU A 38 0.87 15.33 -3.10
CA LEU A 38 1.85 14.83 -4.08
C LEU A 38 2.30 15.91 -5.07
N MET A 39 1.39 16.78 -5.53
CA MET A 39 1.75 17.91 -6.42
C MET A 39 2.59 18.98 -5.73
N ASN A 40 2.40 19.19 -4.43
CA ASN A 40 3.20 20.13 -3.63
C ASN A 40 4.51 19.52 -3.13
N THR A 41 4.68 18.20 -3.27
CA THR A 41 5.87 17.50 -2.82
C THR A 41 7.05 17.83 -3.74
N ARG A 42 8.21 18.16 -3.15
CA ARG A 42 9.43 18.39 -3.93
C ARG A 42 9.80 17.13 -4.72
N PRO A 43 10.17 17.22 -6.00
CA PRO A 43 10.52 16.04 -6.83
C PRO A 43 11.55 15.11 -6.18
N SER A 44 12.48 15.66 -5.39
CA SER A 44 13.47 14.88 -4.64
C SER A 44 12.87 13.94 -3.59
N PHE A 45 11.79 14.32 -2.92
CA PHE A 45 11.14 13.48 -1.93
C PHE A 45 10.42 12.29 -2.60
N ALA A 46 9.73 12.52 -3.72
CA ALA A 46 9.10 11.46 -4.50
C ALA A 46 10.14 10.46 -5.04
N LEU A 47 11.30 10.94 -5.49
CA LEU A 47 12.40 10.07 -5.91
C LEU A 47 12.99 9.29 -4.73
N ALA A 48 13.12 9.91 -3.56
CA ALA A 48 13.62 9.24 -2.36
C ALA A 48 12.67 8.13 -1.88
N THR A 49 11.35 8.38 -1.87
CA THR A 49 10.37 7.34 -1.50
C THR A 49 10.35 6.20 -2.52
N MET A 50 10.45 6.50 -3.81
CA MET A 50 10.57 5.48 -4.85
C MET A 50 11.85 4.65 -4.68
N ALA A 51 12.98 5.29 -4.40
CA ALA A 51 14.24 4.59 -4.13
C ALA A 51 14.12 3.68 -2.89
N LEU A 52 13.49 4.15 -1.80
CA LEU A 52 13.24 3.34 -0.61
C LEU A 52 12.39 2.10 -0.93
N ILE A 53 11.33 2.24 -1.73
CA ILE A 53 10.48 1.12 -2.15
C ILE A 53 11.30 0.12 -2.98
N ILE A 54 12.05 0.60 -3.98
CA ILE A 54 12.86 -0.24 -4.85
C ILE A 54 13.94 -0.97 -4.07
N LEU A 55 14.60 -0.31 -3.11
CA LEU A 55 15.68 -0.87 -2.31
C LEU A 55 15.17 -1.81 -1.21
N SER A 56 13.93 -1.65 -0.74
CA SER A 56 13.38 -2.49 0.32
C SER A 56 13.41 -3.98 -0.02
N LEU A 57 13.02 -4.35 -1.25
CA LEU A 57 13.01 -5.72 -1.73
C LEU A 57 14.40 -6.38 -1.79
N PRO A 58 15.40 -5.82 -2.50
CA PRO A 58 16.74 -6.40 -2.54
C PRO A 58 17.41 -6.39 -1.17
N THR A 59 17.18 -5.38 -0.32
CA THR A 59 17.71 -5.36 1.05
C THR A 59 17.15 -6.52 1.87
N SER A 60 15.82 -6.73 1.89
CA SER A 60 15.23 -7.87 2.61
C SER A 60 15.69 -9.21 2.05
N THR A 61 15.85 -9.32 0.73
CA THR A 61 16.33 -10.55 0.08
C THR A 61 17.77 -10.86 0.47
N LEU A 62 18.66 -9.85 0.46
CA LEU A 62 20.05 -9.99 0.88
C LEU A 62 20.16 -10.41 2.35
N LEU A 63 19.38 -9.79 3.23
CA LEU A 63 19.35 -10.15 4.65
C LEU A 63 18.94 -11.61 4.84
N LEU A 64 17.88 -12.05 4.16
CA LEU A 64 17.41 -13.43 4.23
C LEU A 64 18.46 -14.41 3.70
N PHE A 65 19.13 -14.06 2.59
CA PHE A 65 20.21 -14.85 2.03
C PHE A 65 21.39 -15.01 3.00
N PHE A 66 21.83 -13.93 3.66
CA PHE A 66 22.90 -14.01 4.66
C PHE A 66 22.50 -14.87 5.86
N HIS A 67 21.28 -14.73 6.36
CA HIS A 67 20.77 -15.59 7.43
C HIS A 67 20.77 -17.07 7.04
N LEU A 68 20.37 -17.40 5.81
CA LEU A 68 20.42 -18.77 5.31
C LEU A 68 21.85 -19.30 5.20
N LEU A 69 22.81 -18.48 4.75
CA LEU A 69 24.22 -18.87 4.70
C LEU A 69 24.81 -19.14 6.09
N ASP A 70 24.45 -18.34 7.09
CA ASP A 70 24.95 -18.57 8.44
C ASP A 70 24.32 -19.82 9.08
N LEU A 71 23.05 -20.11 8.78
CA LEU A 71 22.42 -21.37 9.17
C LEU A 71 23.11 -22.58 8.52
N THR A 72 23.42 -22.52 7.22
CA THR A 72 24.09 -23.63 6.54
C THR A 72 25.50 -23.85 7.07
N LYS A 73 26.28 -22.78 7.32
CA LYS A 73 27.59 -22.89 8.01
C LYS A 73 27.44 -23.54 9.38
N GLY A 74 26.50 -23.09 10.19
CA GLY A 74 26.24 -23.65 11.52
C GLY A 74 25.95 -25.15 11.48
N VAL A 75 25.09 -25.58 10.56
CA VAL A 75 24.78 -27.00 10.33
C VAL A 75 26.00 -27.78 9.87
N LEU A 76 26.77 -27.25 8.92
CA LEU A 76 27.99 -27.90 8.40
C LEU A 76 29.10 -28.01 9.45
N THR A 77 29.18 -27.09 10.40
CA THR A 77 30.15 -27.15 11.51
C THR A 77 29.73 -28.04 12.68
N LEU A 78 28.44 -28.40 12.76
CA LEU A 78 27.90 -29.27 13.82
C LEU A 78 27.94 -30.76 13.46
N ASN A 79 28.23 -31.08 12.20
CA ASN A 79 28.32 -32.45 11.64
C ASN A 79 29.77 -32.80 11.29
#